data_AF-A0A835PZE7-F1
#
_entry.id   AF-A0A835PZE7-F1
#
_cell.length_a   1.000
_cell.length_b   1.000
_cell.length_c   1.000
_cell.angle_alpha   90.00
_cell.angle_beta   90.00
_cell.angle_gamma   90.00
#
_symmetry.space_group_name_H-M   'P 1'
#
loop_
_entity.id
_entity.type
_entity.pdbx_description
1 polymer ?
#
loop_
_entity_poly.entity_id
_entity_poly.type
_entity_poly.pdbx_seq_one_letter_code
_entity_poly.pdbx_strand_id
1 'polypeptide(L)'
;MDGVEKEANRPTDSSSVPKHPYKDPDDGRQRFLLELEFVQCLANPTYIHYLAQNRYFEDEAFIGYLKYLQYWQRPEYIKFLMYPHCLFFLELLQNANFRNAMAHPGSKELAHRQQYFFWKNYRNNRLKHIVPRSLPESSAPPPPTPPAPMPPMAVASALAPSQMQFVGQTISALPKVDMRNSMGDRRKRKKEG
;
A
#
# COMPACT_ATOMS: atom_id res chain seq x y z
N MET A 1 -55.09 -11.33 -60.04
CA MET A 1 -54.26 -10.21 -59.57
C MET A 1 -54.58 -10.00 -58.10
N ASP A 2 -54.34 -10.99 -57.23
CA ASP A 2 -53.03 -11.45 -56.72
C ASP A 2 -52.44 -10.48 -55.71
N GLY A 3 -52.39 -10.93 -54.46
CA GLY A 3 -51.40 -10.55 -53.45
C GLY A 3 -51.64 -9.24 -52.71
N VAL A 4 -51.82 -9.32 -51.39
CA VAL A 4 -50.87 -8.79 -50.38
C VAL A 4 -51.40 -9.18 -48.98
N GLU A 5 -50.82 -10.28 -48.50
CA GLU A 5 -50.26 -10.53 -47.17
C GLU A 5 -51.14 -10.40 -45.90
N LYS A 6 -51.48 -11.59 -45.37
CA LYS A 6 -51.56 -11.88 -43.94
C LYS A 6 -50.24 -11.52 -43.25
N GLU A 7 -50.29 -10.78 -42.15
CA GLU A 7 -49.36 -11.01 -41.05
C GLU A 7 -50.09 -11.05 -39.72
N ALA A 8 -50.18 -12.27 -39.19
CA ALA A 8 -50.70 -12.57 -37.88
C ALA A 8 -49.61 -12.36 -36.83
N ASN A 9 -49.95 -11.59 -35.80
CA ASN A 9 -49.66 -11.85 -34.39
C ASN A 9 -48.26 -12.39 -34.02
N ARG A 10 -47.40 -11.54 -33.45
CA ARG A 10 -46.32 -11.96 -32.53
C ARG A 10 -45.97 -10.82 -31.55
N PRO A 11 -46.38 -10.88 -30.28
CA PRO A 11 -45.62 -10.22 -29.23
C PRO A 11 -44.37 -11.06 -28.95
N THR A 12 -43.19 -10.47 -29.12
CA THR A 12 -41.91 -11.07 -28.72
C THR A 12 -41.80 -11.07 -27.20
N ASP A 13 -42.35 -12.11 -26.57
CA ASP A 13 -41.96 -12.53 -25.22
C ASP A 13 -40.79 -13.51 -25.35
N SER A 14 -39.58 -13.05 -25.04
CA SER A 14 -38.41 -13.91 -24.90
C SER A 14 -37.26 -13.18 -24.19
N SER A 15 -37.20 -13.33 -22.88
CA SER A 15 -35.99 -13.86 -22.23
C SER A 15 -36.32 -14.17 -20.77
N SER A 16 -36.89 -15.36 -20.56
CA SER A 16 -36.97 -16.00 -19.26
C SER A 16 -35.56 -16.18 -18.69
N VAL A 17 -35.18 -15.32 -17.73
CA VAL A 17 -34.04 -15.56 -16.86
C VAL A 17 -34.25 -16.94 -16.21
N PRO A 18 -33.34 -17.92 -16.36
CA PRO A 18 -33.44 -19.15 -15.60
C PRO A 18 -33.23 -18.81 -14.12
N LYS A 19 -34.33 -18.65 -13.38
CA LYS A 19 -34.36 -18.65 -11.92
C LYS A 19 -34.13 -20.08 -11.43
N HIS A 20 -32.97 -20.66 -11.73
CA HIS A 20 -32.54 -21.85 -11.02
C HIS A 20 -31.71 -21.36 -9.84
N PRO A 21 -32.27 -21.23 -8.61
CA PRO A 21 -31.44 -21.05 -7.44
C PRO A 21 -30.52 -22.27 -7.40
N TYR A 22 -29.21 -22.05 -7.56
CA TYR A 22 -28.24 -23.11 -7.35
C TYR A 22 -28.49 -23.69 -5.96
N LYS A 23 -28.95 -24.94 -5.91
CA LYS A 23 -29.23 -25.63 -4.66
C LYS A 23 -27.93 -26.27 -4.24
N ASP A 24 -27.22 -25.56 -3.36
CA ASP A 24 -25.93 -25.99 -2.86
C ASP A 24 -26.10 -27.34 -2.14
N PRO A 25 -25.42 -28.42 -2.58
CA PRO A 25 -25.61 -29.76 -2.03
C PRO A 25 -25.23 -29.87 -0.55
N ASP A 26 -24.46 -28.91 -0.01
CA ASP A 26 -23.97 -28.86 1.39
C ASP A 26 -24.57 -27.67 2.16
N ASP A 27 -25.78 -27.19 1.81
CA ASP A 27 -26.47 -26.06 2.47
C ASP A 27 -25.65 -24.75 2.51
N GLY A 28 -24.76 -24.56 1.54
CA GLY A 28 -23.88 -23.39 1.43
C GLY A 28 -22.60 -23.47 2.27
N ARG A 29 -22.38 -24.55 3.03
CA ARG A 29 -21.14 -24.75 3.80
C ARG A 29 -19.92 -24.88 2.88
N GLN A 30 -20.03 -25.59 1.77
CA GLN A 30 -18.93 -25.67 0.80
C GLN A 30 -18.57 -24.29 0.24
N ARG A 31 -19.57 -23.50 -0.14
CA ARG A 31 -19.37 -22.12 -0.61
C ARG A 31 -18.68 -21.26 0.45
N PHE A 32 -19.13 -21.33 1.70
CA PHE A 32 -18.51 -20.62 2.83
C PHE A 32 -17.03 -20.96 2.99
N LEU A 33 -16.67 -22.25 2.91
CA LEU A 33 -15.28 -22.70 3.02
C LEU A 33 -14.43 -22.19 1.85
N LEU A 34 -14.94 -22.24 0.62
CA LEU A 34 -14.23 -21.72 -0.55
C LEU A 34 -14.02 -20.20 -0.46
N GLU A 35 -15.04 -19.46 -0.03
CA GLU A 35 -14.95 -18.02 0.20
C GLU A 35 -13.92 -17.70 1.31
N LEU A 36 -13.93 -18.48 2.39
CA LEU A 36 -12.99 -18.34 3.51
C LEU A 36 -11.53 -18.59 3.07
N GLU A 37 -11.29 -19.67 2.34
CA GLU A 37 -9.96 -20.00 1.80
C GLU A 37 -9.50 -18.93 0.82
N PHE A 38 -10.37 -18.53 -0.11
CA PHE A 38 -10.08 -17.49 -1.09
C PHE A 38 -9.68 -16.16 -0.42
N VAL A 39 -10.47 -15.69 0.55
CA VAL A 39 -10.16 -14.44 1.27
C VAL A 39 -8.82 -14.57 1.97
N GLN A 40 -8.54 -15.69 2.62
CA GLN A 40 -7.25 -15.91 3.28
C GLN A 40 -6.08 -15.93 2.31
N CYS A 41 -6.25 -16.41 1.08
CA CYS A 41 -5.22 -16.34 0.05
C CYS A 41 -4.84 -14.90 -0.33
N LEU A 42 -5.73 -13.92 -0.16
CA LEU A 42 -5.42 -12.50 -0.35
C LEU A 42 -4.38 -11.98 0.65
N ALA A 43 -4.13 -12.67 1.76
CA ALA A 43 -3.02 -12.31 2.64
C ALA A 43 -1.63 -12.50 2.00
N ASN A 44 -1.53 -13.18 0.85
CA ASN A 44 -0.28 -13.39 0.14
C ASN A 44 -0.16 -12.42 -1.06
N PRO A 45 0.78 -11.45 -1.03
CA PRO A 45 1.00 -10.51 -2.13
C PRO A 45 1.36 -11.18 -3.46
N THR A 46 1.97 -12.36 -3.43
CA THR A 46 2.26 -13.14 -4.65
C THR A 46 0.99 -13.60 -5.34
N TYR A 47 -0.03 -14.00 -4.57
CA TYR A 47 -1.30 -14.45 -5.12
C TYR A 47 -2.08 -13.28 -5.72
N ILE A 48 -2.09 -12.12 -5.04
CA ILE A 48 -2.69 -10.90 -5.59
C ILE A 48 -2.01 -10.49 -6.90
N HIS A 49 -0.68 -10.55 -6.97
CA HIS A 49 0.06 -10.29 -8.20
C HIS A 49 -0.33 -11.27 -9.32
N TYR A 50 -0.49 -12.56 -9.01
CA TYR A 50 -1.00 -13.54 -9.97
C TYR A 50 -2.40 -13.15 -10.48
N LEU A 51 -3.32 -12.73 -9.60
CA LEU A 51 -4.65 -12.29 -10.01
C LEU A 51 -4.58 -11.07 -10.95
N ALA A 52 -3.68 -10.12 -10.67
CA ALA A 52 -3.46 -8.95 -11.52
C ALA A 52 -2.91 -9.33 -12.90
N GLN A 53 -1.94 -10.24 -12.96
CA GLN A 53 -1.33 -10.71 -14.21
C GLN A 53 -2.34 -11.43 -15.13
N ASN A 54 -3.28 -12.17 -14.54
CA ASN A 54 -4.34 -12.86 -15.28
C ASN A 54 -5.56 -11.96 -15.57
N ARG A 55 -5.46 -10.65 -15.33
CA ARG A 55 -6.50 -9.65 -15.63
C ARG A 55 -7.84 -9.83 -14.91
N TYR A 56 -7.86 -10.54 -13.78
CA TYR A 56 -9.08 -10.66 -12.98
C TYR A 56 -9.56 -9.30 -12.44
N PHE A 57 -8.66 -8.35 -12.21
CA PHE A 57 -9.01 -7.02 -11.69
C PHE A 57 -9.56 -6.05 -12.75
N GLU A 58 -9.57 -6.43 -14.02
CA GLU A 58 -10.20 -5.68 -15.13
C GLU A 58 -11.69 -6.03 -15.26
N ASP A 59 -12.11 -7.22 -14.79
CA ASP A 59 -13.49 -7.67 -14.82
C ASP A 59 -14.33 -7.04 -13.70
N GLU A 60 -15.39 -6.34 -14.08
CA GLU A 60 -16.35 -5.71 -13.17
C GLU A 60 -17.07 -6.72 -12.28
N ALA A 61 -17.36 -7.92 -12.79
CA ALA A 61 -18.01 -8.97 -12.02
C ALA A 61 -17.11 -9.41 -10.85
N PHE A 62 -15.81 -9.58 -11.11
CA PHE A 62 -14.84 -9.93 -10.07
C PHE A 62 -14.66 -8.80 -9.04
N ILE A 63 -14.64 -7.54 -9.46
CA ILE A 63 -14.61 -6.39 -8.54
C ILE A 63 -15.88 -6.37 -7.66
N GLY A 64 -17.05 -6.67 -8.24
CA GLY A 64 -18.31 -6.85 -7.52
C GLY A 64 -18.23 -7.97 -6.48
N TYR A 65 -17.57 -9.07 -6.82
CA TYR A 65 -17.32 -10.18 -5.89
C TYR A 65 -16.40 -9.77 -4.73
N LEU A 66 -15.34 -9.00 -4.99
CA LEU A 66 -14.49 -8.47 -3.91
C LEU A 66 -15.24 -7.53 -2.97
N LYS A 67 -16.20 -6.74 -3.49
CA LYS A 67 -17.11 -5.93 -2.65
C LYS A 67 -18.02 -6.81 -1.80
N TYR A 68 -18.57 -7.87 -2.39
CA TYR A 68 -19.38 -8.85 -1.66
C TYR A 68 -18.58 -9.43 -0.48
N LEU A 69 -17.33 -9.85 -0.69
CA LEU A 69 -16.46 -10.41 0.35
C LEU A 69 -16.13 -9.46 1.51
N GLN A 70 -16.47 -8.17 1.44
CA GLN A 70 -16.31 -7.27 2.60
C GLN A 70 -17.19 -7.67 3.80
N TYR A 71 -18.19 -8.55 3.63
CA TYR A 71 -18.96 -9.08 4.76
C TYR A 71 -18.08 -9.83 5.77
N TRP A 72 -16.90 -10.34 5.37
CA TRP A 72 -15.93 -10.99 6.25
C TRP A 72 -15.35 -10.05 7.32
N GLN A 73 -15.49 -8.73 7.16
CA GLN A 73 -15.09 -7.75 8.16
C GLN A 73 -16.04 -7.70 9.37
N ARG A 74 -17.26 -8.24 9.25
CA ARG A 74 -18.22 -8.23 10.36
C ARG A 74 -17.75 -9.18 11.48
N PRO A 75 -18.01 -8.84 12.76
CA PRO A 75 -17.49 -9.58 13.90
C PRO A 75 -17.93 -11.06 13.95
N GLU A 76 -19.06 -11.39 13.35
CA GLU A 76 -19.59 -12.75 13.30
C GLU A 76 -18.70 -13.68 12.45
N TYR A 77 -18.06 -13.14 11.41
CA TYR A 77 -17.27 -13.91 10.44
C TYR A 77 -15.76 -13.78 10.67
N ILE A 78 -15.29 -12.64 11.17
CA ILE A 78 -13.86 -12.37 11.34
C ILE A 78 -13.15 -13.40 12.23
N LYS A 79 -13.88 -14.01 13.18
CA LYS A 79 -13.37 -15.05 14.09
C LYS A 79 -12.85 -16.31 13.39
N PHE A 80 -13.26 -16.55 12.15
CA PHE A 80 -12.84 -17.71 11.36
C PHE A 80 -11.56 -17.46 10.57
N LEU A 81 -11.09 -16.20 10.47
CA LEU A 81 -9.90 -15.86 9.70
C LEU A 81 -8.63 -16.11 10.51
N MET A 82 -7.71 -16.92 9.96
CA MET A 82 -6.40 -17.16 10.59
C MET A 82 -5.40 -16.06 10.26
N TYR A 83 -5.53 -15.44 9.08
CA TYR A 83 -4.59 -14.45 8.56
C TYR A 83 -5.23 -13.06 8.48
N PRO A 84 -5.12 -12.22 9.53
CA PRO A 84 -5.85 -10.95 9.59
C PRO A 84 -5.45 -9.94 8.49
N HIS A 85 -4.27 -10.10 7.90
CA HIS A 85 -3.77 -9.20 6.85
C HIS A 85 -4.54 -9.35 5.52
N CYS A 86 -5.31 -10.44 5.33
CA CYS A 86 -6.17 -10.56 4.14
C CYS A 86 -7.20 -9.43 4.06
N LEU A 87 -7.75 -8.98 5.19
CA LEU A 87 -8.75 -7.91 5.22
C LEU A 87 -8.16 -6.57 4.82
N PHE A 88 -6.91 -6.30 5.22
CA PHE A 88 -6.18 -5.11 4.81
C PHE A 88 -5.98 -5.09 3.29
N PHE A 89 -5.57 -6.20 2.68
CA PHE A 89 -5.46 -6.27 1.23
C PHE A 89 -6.81 -6.22 0.51
N LEU A 90 -7.85 -6.83 1.08
CA LEU A 90 -9.20 -6.77 0.53
C LEU A 90 -9.72 -5.33 0.45
N GLU A 91 -9.37 -4.49 1.43
CA GLU A 91 -9.65 -3.06 1.43
C GLU A 91 -8.80 -2.32 0.38
N LEU A 92 -7.50 -2.58 0.32
CA LEU A 92 -6.62 -1.97 -0.69
C LEU A 92 -7.07 -2.30 -2.12
N LEU A 93 -7.54 -3.52 -2.36
CA LEU A 93 -8.05 -3.98 -3.65
C LEU A 93 -9.30 -3.23 -4.13
N GLN A 94 -10.02 -2.53 -3.25
CA GLN A 94 -11.11 -1.65 -3.70
C GLN A 94 -10.58 -0.49 -4.55
N ASN A 95 -9.37 -0.03 -4.25
CA ASN A 95 -8.72 1.06 -4.99
C ASN A 95 -8.20 0.56 -6.34
N ALA A 96 -8.68 1.15 -7.44
CA ALA A 96 -8.24 0.82 -8.79
C ALA A 96 -6.72 1.03 -8.99
N ASN A 97 -6.17 2.09 -8.40
CA ASN A 97 -4.73 2.37 -8.45
C ASN A 97 -3.88 1.22 -7.88
N PHE A 98 -4.33 0.63 -6.77
CA PHE A 98 -3.62 -0.47 -6.14
C PHE A 98 -3.72 -1.75 -6.99
N ARG A 99 -4.91 -2.05 -7.53
CA ARG A 99 -5.12 -3.18 -8.46
C ARG A 99 -4.17 -3.11 -9.66
N ASN A 100 -4.06 -1.93 -10.27
CA ASN A 100 -3.16 -1.69 -11.40
C ASN A 100 -1.69 -1.79 -10.97
N ALA A 101 -1.32 -1.21 -9.84
CA ALA A 101 0.04 -1.27 -9.33
C ALA A 101 0.49 -2.71 -9.03
N MET A 102 -0.40 -3.57 -8.55
CA MET A 102 -0.11 -4.98 -8.23
C MET A 102 0.19 -5.83 -9.47
N ALA A 103 -0.12 -5.36 -10.67
CA ALA A 103 0.34 -6.01 -11.90
C ALA A 103 1.87 -5.91 -12.05
N HIS A 104 2.54 -4.93 -11.42
CA HIS A 104 3.99 -4.77 -11.51
C HIS A 104 4.74 -5.58 -10.42
N PRO A 105 5.83 -6.28 -10.78
CA PRO A 105 6.59 -7.11 -9.83
C PRO A 105 7.25 -6.30 -8.71
N GLY A 106 7.60 -5.03 -8.96
CA GLY A 106 8.15 -4.15 -7.91
C GLY A 106 7.15 -3.84 -6.80
N SER A 107 5.86 -3.69 -7.14
CA SER A 107 4.81 -3.44 -6.16
C SER A 107 4.53 -4.68 -5.30
N LYS A 108 4.52 -5.86 -5.92
CA LYS A 108 4.49 -7.15 -5.22
C LYS A 108 5.62 -7.26 -4.20
N GLU A 109 6.86 -7.00 -4.62
CA GLU A 109 8.03 -7.11 -3.74
C GLU A 109 7.96 -6.11 -2.58
N LEU A 110 7.51 -4.88 -2.86
CA LEU A 110 7.28 -3.87 -1.84
C LEU A 110 6.22 -4.34 -0.82
N ALA A 111 5.06 -4.82 -1.27
CA ALA A 111 4.00 -5.32 -0.40
C ALA A 111 4.47 -6.51 0.44
N HIS A 112 5.20 -7.44 -0.16
CA HIS A 112 5.80 -8.59 0.52
C HIS A 112 6.79 -8.15 1.60
N ARG A 113 7.68 -7.20 1.28
CA ARG A 113 8.66 -6.64 2.21
C ARG A 113 8.00 -5.91 3.37
N GLN A 114 6.97 -5.11 3.10
CA GLN A 114 6.21 -4.40 4.13
C GLN A 114 5.52 -5.38 5.08
N GLN A 115 4.85 -6.40 4.55
CA GLN A 115 4.23 -7.45 5.34
C GLN A 115 5.24 -8.21 6.21
N TYR A 116 6.39 -8.59 5.63
CA TYR A 116 7.47 -9.22 6.37
C TYR A 116 7.97 -8.34 7.52
N PHE A 117 8.25 -7.06 7.27
CA PHE A 117 8.73 -6.15 8.33
C PHE A 117 7.66 -5.85 9.37
N PHE A 118 6.39 -5.79 8.99
CA PHE A 118 5.29 -5.65 9.93
C PHE A 118 5.28 -6.80 10.94
N TRP A 119 5.40 -8.05 10.45
CA TRP A 119 5.48 -9.23 11.31
C TRP A 119 6.77 -9.30 12.12
N LYS A 120 7.92 -9.05 11.49
CA LYS A 120 9.22 -9.04 12.19
C LYS A 120 9.23 -8.04 13.35
N ASN A 121 8.61 -6.88 13.16
CA ASN A 121 8.56 -5.81 14.17
C ASN A 121 7.22 -5.78 14.93
N TYR A 122 6.41 -6.85 14.86
CA TYR A 122 5.04 -6.84 15.38
C TYR A 122 4.96 -6.40 16.84
N ARG A 123 5.85 -6.94 17.69
CA ARG A 123 5.93 -6.57 19.11
C ARG A 123 6.24 -5.09 19.30
N ASN A 124 7.26 -4.58 18.60
CA ASN A 124 7.67 -3.17 18.67
C ASN A 124 6.59 -2.22 18.15
N ASN A 125 5.90 -2.58 17.05
CA ASN A 125 4.84 -1.77 16.46
C ASN A 125 3.62 -1.69 17.36
N ARG A 126 3.27 -2.77 18.05
CA ARG A 126 2.18 -2.73 19.05
C ARG A 126 2.57 -1.94 20.29
N LEU A 127 3.79 -2.09 20.79
CA LEU A 127 4.26 -1.34 21.96
C LEU A 127 4.16 0.19 21.77
N LYS A 128 4.35 0.72 20.55
CA LYS A 128 4.15 2.15 20.23
C LYS A 128 2.73 2.67 20.48
N HIS A 129 1.72 1.80 20.42
CA HIS A 129 0.32 2.16 20.64
C HIS A 129 -0.16 1.79 22.05
N ILE A 130 0.51 0.86 22.75
CA ILE A 130 0.21 0.49 24.14
C ILE A 130 0.88 1.45 25.12
N VAL A 131 2.11 1.91 24.84
CA VAL A 131 2.73 2.97 25.64
C VAL A 131 2.09 4.28 25.16
N PRO A 132 1.25 4.95 25.97
CA PRO A 132 0.78 6.28 25.61
C PRO A 132 2.03 7.10 25.32
N ARG A 133 2.06 7.76 24.17
CA ARG A 133 3.01 8.84 23.93
C ARG A 133 2.95 9.70 25.18
N SER A 134 4.04 9.71 25.97
CA SER A 134 4.16 10.61 27.11
C SER A 134 3.70 11.97 26.61
N LEU A 135 2.68 12.51 27.27
CA LEU A 135 2.05 13.79 26.94
C LEU A 135 3.15 14.77 26.52
N PRO A 136 2.95 15.60 25.47
CA PRO A 136 3.92 16.66 25.19
C PRO A 136 4.15 17.39 26.51
N GLU A 137 5.39 17.36 26.98
CA GLU A 137 5.87 18.16 28.10
C GLU A 137 5.29 19.54 27.86
N SER A 138 4.32 19.93 28.68
CA SER A 138 3.75 21.26 28.68
C SER A 138 4.93 22.19 28.76
N SER A 139 5.21 22.92 27.68
CA SER A 139 6.30 23.89 27.63
C SER A 139 6.21 24.75 28.88
N ALA A 140 7.12 24.55 29.82
CA ALA A 140 7.24 25.42 30.97
C ALA A 140 7.39 26.85 30.42
N PRO A 141 6.66 27.83 30.96
CA PRO A 141 6.83 29.22 30.53
C PRO A 141 8.31 29.62 30.73
N PRO A 142 8.90 30.39 29.79
CA PRO A 142 10.28 30.83 29.95
C PRO A 142 10.42 31.61 31.28
N PRO A 143 11.53 31.43 32.01
CA PRO A 143 11.75 32.15 33.27
C PRO A 143 11.81 33.68 33.00
N PRO A 144 11.32 34.52 33.93
CA PRO A 144 11.39 35.97 33.80
C PRO A 144 12.85 36.44 33.82
N THR A 145 13.25 37.19 32.80
CA THR A 145 14.54 37.88 32.72
C THR A 145 14.64 38.98 33.79
N PRO A 146 15.72 39.05 34.59
CA PRO A 146 15.98 40.20 35.47
C PRO A 146 16.37 41.45 34.66
N PRO A 147 16.07 42.67 35.13
CA PRO A 147 16.35 43.91 34.41
C PRO A 147 17.86 44.24 34.42
N ALA A 148 18.38 44.63 33.26
CA ALA A 148 19.77 45.04 33.09
C ALA A 148 20.09 46.38 33.79
N PRO A 149 21.29 46.58 34.37
CA PRO A 149 21.76 47.90 34.79
C PRO A 149 22.33 48.68 33.59
N MET A 150 21.97 49.96 33.50
CA MET A 150 22.43 50.90 32.46
C MET A 150 23.95 51.19 32.56
N PRO A 151 24.65 51.47 31.46
CA PRO A 151 25.96 52.14 31.49
C PRO A 151 25.83 53.68 31.33
N PRO A 152 26.71 54.50 31.94
CA PRO A 152 26.79 55.94 31.66
C PRO A 152 27.63 56.26 30.42
N MET A 153 27.30 57.37 29.74
CA MET A 153 27.97 57.93 28.56
C MET A 153 29.42 58.36 28.82
N ALA A 154 30.31 58.24 27.81
CA ALA A 154 30.91 59.38 27.09
C ALA A 154 32.15 59.01 26.19
N VAL A 155 32.08 59.49 24.93
CA VAL A 155 33.08 59.97 23.95
C VAL A 155 34.49 59.35 23.77
N ALA A 156 34.85 59.01 22.53
CA ALA A 156 35.88 59.69 21.70
C ALA A 156 36.41 58.80 20.53
N SER A 157 36.75 59.49 19.43
CA SER A 157 37.14 59.03 18.08
C SER A 157 38.43 58.19 17.95
N ALA A 158 38.54 57.37 16.89
CA ALA A 158 39.33 57.65 15.67
C ALA A 158 39.84 56.40 14.89
N LEU A 159 39.92 56.54 13.56
CA LEU A 159 40.76 55.85 12.54
C LEU A 159 40.47 54.39 12.09
N ALA A 160 39.83 54.29 10.90
CA ALA A 160 40.15 53.56 9.63
C ALA A 160 41.02 52.26 9.60
N PRO A 161 41.04 51.42 8.52
CA PRO A 161 40.49 51.61 7.15
C PRO A 161 39.79 50.39 6.45
N SER A 162 39.14 50.68 5.30
CA SER A 162 39.07 49.99 3.98
C SER A 162 38.86 48.47 3.85
N GLN A 163 38.24 47.89 2.82
CA GLN A 163 37.56 48.35 1.59
C GLN A 163 36.75 47.14 1.04
N MET A 164 35.64 47.45 0.37
CA MET A 164 34.80 46.53 -0.42
C MET A 164 35.48 46.12 -1.74
N GLN A 165 35.06 44.97 -2.31
CA GLN A 165 34.82 44.70 -3.75
C GLN A 165 34.53 43.19 -3.95
N PHE A 166 33.82 42.67 -4.96
CA PHE A 166 32.71 43.02 -5.86
C PHE A 166 32.56 41.77 -6.76
N VAL A 167 31.32 41.31 -7.02
CA VAL A 167 30.81 40.51 -8.18
C VAL A 167 31.62 39.34 -8.77
N GLY A 168 30.91 38.24 -9.11
CA GLY A 168 31.16 37.52 -10.37
C GLY A 168 31.10 35.99 -10.37
N GLN A 169 29.99 35.48 -10.93
CA GLN A 169 29.80 34.30 -11.82
C GLN A 169 30.70 33.03 -11.76
N THR A 170 29.98 31.89 -11.79
CA THR A 170 30.19 30.62 -12.53
C THR A 170 31.60 30.19 -12.97
N ILE A 171 31.96 28.92 -12.75
CA ILE A 171 32.40 27.94 -13.77
C ILE A 171 32.56 26.54 -13.11
N SER A 172 32.20 25.53 -13.90
CA SER A 172 32.30 24.08 -13.74
C SER A 172 33.70 23.50 -13.45
N ALA A 173 33.75 22.40 -12.66
CA ALA A 173 34.75 21.33 -12.85
C ALA A 173 34.32 20.01 -12.16
N LEU A 174 34.03 18.99 -12.96
CA LEU A 174 34.19 17.56 -12.62
C LEU A 174 35.70 17.23 -12.68
N PRO A 175 36.22 16.31 -11.85
CA PRO A 175 36.35 14.94 -12.35
C PRO A 175 36.14 13.80 -11.32
N LYS A 176 35.58 12.71 -11.87
CA LYS A 176 35.84 11.28 -11.63
C LYS A 176 36.30 10.80 -10.24
N VAL A 177 35.45 9.97 -9.63
CA VAL A 177 35.90 8.78 -8.91
C VAL A 177 35.26 7.56 -9.59
N ASP A 178 36.07 6.86 -10.38
CA ASP A 178 35.71 5.62 -11.05
C ASP A 178 35.56 4.46 -10.05
N MET A 179 34.58 3.61 -10.33
CA MET A 179 34.32 2.32 -9.72
C MET A 179 35.54 1.40 -9.83
N ARG A 180 35.84 0.64 -8.77
CA ARG A 180 36.50 -0.65 -8.93
C ARG A 180 35.84 -1.72 -8.07
N ASN A 181 34.84 -2.35 -8.67
CA ASN A 181 34.49 -3.73 -8.41
C ASN A 181 35.46 -4.60 -9.21
N SER A 182 36.22 -5.50 -8.58
CA SER A 182 36.75 -6.74 -9.17
C SER A 182 37.67 -7.46 -8.18
N MET A 183 37.20 -8.53 -7.55
CA MET A 183 37.74 -9.86 -7.85
C MET A 183 36.76 -10.93 -7.35
N GLY A 184 35.92 -11.40 -8.28
CA GLY A 184 35.45 -12.78 -8.22
C GLY A 184 36.44 -13.62 -9.01
N ASP A 185 37.00 -14.64 -8.37
CA ASP A 185 37.41 -15.91 -8.98
C ASP A 185 37.73 -16.84 -7.79
N ARG A 186 37.47 -18.15 -7.70
CA ARG A 186 36.75 -19.13 -8.49
C ARG A 186 37.10 -20.49 -7.84
N ARG A 187 36.09 -21.33 -7.65
CA ARG A 187 36.15 -22.81 -7.72
C ARG A 187 37.26 -23.57 -6.96
N LYS A 188 36.87 -24.32 -5.92
CA LYS A 188 37.17 -25.76 -5.64
C LYS A 188 36.71 -26.05 -4.20
N ARG A 189 36.14 -27.19 -3.81
CA ARG A 189 35.96 -28.50 -4.45
C ARG A 189 34.91 -29.28 -3.65
N LYS A 190 34.03 -29.93 -4.40
CA LYS A 190 33.15 -31.06 -4.10
C LYS A 190 33.74 -32.09 -3.10
N LYS A 191 32.81 -32.70 -2.33
CA LYS A 191 32.66 -34.14 -2.02
C LYS A 191 33.12 -34.68 -0.66
N GLU A 192 32.12 -35.21 0.06
CA GLU A 192 32.07 -36.39 0.95
C GLU A 192 33.00 -36.50 2.17
N GLY A 193 32.36 -36.84 3.29
CA GLY A 193 32.93 -37.12 4.61
C GLY A 193 31.83 -37.02 5.65
#